data_AF-A0A6B0ZA13-F1
#
_entry.id   AF-A0A6B0ZA13-F1
#
_cell.length_a   1.000
_cell.length_b   1.000
_cell.length_c   1.000
_cell.angle_alpha   90.00
_cell.angle_beta   90.00
_cell.angle_gamma   90.00
#
_symmetry.space_group_name_H-M   'P 1'
#
loop_
_entity.id
_entity.type
_entity.pdbx_description
1 polymer ?
#
loop_
_entity_poly.entity_id
_entity_poly.type
_entity_poly.pdbx_seq_one_letter_code
_entity_poly.pdbx_strand_id
1 'polypeptide(L)'
;MFIYLSFWASTQVCNAPIEDARTAVEKHLARAQQYAGQVSDVTVTVAGRSSRFELSTDGESILDGALRNGADLPFSCKGGVCATCRARLLEGEVELDINHALGEKELEEGLILTCQAHPITDRVVLDFDQP
;
A
#
# COMPACT_ATOMS: atom_id res chain seq x y z
N MET A 1 13.92 -50.86 -17.54
CA MET A 1 13.94 -49.53 -18.17
C MET A 1 12.88 -48.68 -17.48
N PHE A 2 13.20 -48.19 -16.27
CA PHE A 2 12.32 -47.36 -15.43
C PHE A 2 12.63 -45.89 -15.74
N ILE A 3 11.70 -45.23 -16.43
CA ILE A 3 11.83 -43.82 -16.81
C ILE A 3 11.30 -42.98 -15.64
N TYR A 4 12.25 -42.49 -14.83
CA TYR A 4 12.28 -41.26 -14.03
C TYR A 4 10.97 -40.71 -13.45
N LEU A 5 10.79 -40.98 -12.14
CA LEU A 5 10.28 -39.99 -11.19
C LEU A 5 11.16 -38.72 -11.27
N SER A 6 10.54 -37.54 -11.37
CA SER A 6 10.81 -36.36 -10.53
C SER A 6 9.93 -35.19 -10.98
N PHE A 7 8.67 -35.28 -10.61
CA PHE A 7 7.70 -34.20 -10.59
C PHE A 7 8.03 -33.30 -9.36
N TRP A 8 9.14 -32.55 -9.43
CA TRP A 8 9.65 -31.77 -8.29
C TRP A 8 10.12 -30.38 -8.72
N ALA A 9 9.18 -29.54 -9.16
CA ALA A 9 9.38 -28.09 -9.29
C ALA A 9 8.04 -27.33 -9.31
N SER A 10 7.10 -27.66 -8.43
CA SER A 10 5.80 -26.95 -8.37
C SER A 10 5.46 -26.39 -6.98
N THR A 11 6.30 -26.61 -5.97
CA THR A 11 6.08 -26.06 -4.61
C THR A 11 6.47 -24.59 -4.46
N GLN A 12 7.16 -23.99 -5.45
CA GLN A 12 7.63 -22.60 -5.34
C GLN A 12 6.51 -21.56 -5.62
N VAL A 13 5.45 -21.92 -6.35
CA VAL A 13 4.47 -20.94 -6.85
C VAL A 13 3.36 -20.63 -5.83
N CYS A 14 3.05 -21.54 -4.91
CA CYS A 14 1.99 -21.33 -3.91
C CYS A 14 2.45 -20.71 -2.58
N ASN A 15 3.76 -20.52 -2.35
CA ASN A 15 4.27 -20.04 -1.06
C ASN A 15 4.40 -18.51 -0.95
N ALA A 16 4.56 -17.79 -2.06
CA ALA A 16 4.65 -16.32 -2.03
C ALA A 16 3.40 -15.63 -1.40
N PRO A 17 2.15 -16.08 -1.69
CA PRO A 17 0.96 -15.45 -1.09
C PRO A 17 0.87 -15.62 0.42
N ILE A 18 1.41 -16.70 0.99
CA ILE A 18 1.33 -16.97 2.44
C ILE A 18 2.33 -16.10 3.19
N GLU A 19 3.55 -15.98 2.71
CA GLU A 19 4.58 -15.18 3.38
C GLU A 19 4.26 -13.68 3.32
N ASP A 20 3.77 -13.20 2.17
CA ASP A 20 3.32 -11.81 1.99
C ASP A 20 2.13 -11.50 2.91
N ALA A 21 1.17 -12.42 3.03
CA ALA A 21 0.03 -12.27 3.93
C ALA A 21 0.45 -12.24 5.40
N ARG A 22 1.40 -13.08 5.81
CA ARG A 22 1.93 -13.07 7.18
C ARG A 22 2.64 -11.76 7.49
N THR A 23 3.50 -11.31 6.58
CA THR A 23 4.24 -10.05 6.72
C THR A 23 3.30 -8.86 6.85
N ALA A 24 2.27 -8.78 6.00
CA ALA A 24 1.27 -7.71 6.07
C ALA A 24 0.51 -7.72 7.41
N VAL A 25 0.12 -8.90 7.92
CA VAL A 25 -0.55 -9.02 9.22
C VAL A 25 0.38 -8.60 10.36
N GLU A 26 1.63 -9.06 10.36
CA GLU A 26 2.63 -8.71 11.38
C GLU A 26 2.88 -7.19 11.42
N LYS A 27 3.05 -6.55 10.25
CA LYS A 27 3.19 -5.09 10.14
C LYS A 27 1.95 -4.36 10.63
N HIS A 28 0.76 -4.80 10.24
CA HIS A 28 -0.49 -4.21 10.69
C HIS A 28 -0.63 -4.28 12.22
N LEU A 29 -0.31 -5.42 12.83
CA LEU A 29 -0.30 -5.58 14.28
C LEU A 29 0.73 -4.67 14.95
N ALA A 30 1.92 -4.53 14.38
CA ALA A 30 2.97 -3.65 14.90
C ALA A 30 2.53 -2.17 14.87
N ARG A 31 1.97 -1.70 13.75
CA ARG A 31 1.39 -0.35 13.65
C ARG A 31 0.25 -0.15 14.64
N ALA A 32 -0.65 -1.12 14.75
CA ALA A 32 -1.76 -1.06 15.69
C ALA A 32 -1.31 -0.94 17.15
N GLN A 33 -0.18 -1.57 17.51
CA GLN A 33 0.40 -1.41 18.84
C GLN A 33 1.08 -0.05 19.03
N GLN A 34 1.78 0.44 18.01
CA GLN A 34 2.59 1.66 18.10
C GLN A 34 1.76 2.95 18.01
N TYR A 35 0.70 2.95 17.21
CA TYR A 35 -0.09 4.13 16.85
C TYR A 35 -1.57 3.97 17.22
N ALA A 36 -1.89 3.11 18.20
CA ALA A 36 -3.25 2.77 18.60
C ALA A 36 -4.11 4.03 18.84
N GLY A 37 -5.16 4.20 18.03
CA GLY A 37 -6.10 5.33 18.16
C GLY A 37 -5.59 6.67 17.65
N GLN A 38 -4.46 6.71 16.94
CA GLN A 38 -4.01 7.91 16.23
C GLN A 38 -4.75 8.04 14.90
N VAL A 39 -5.26 9.25 14.67
CA VAL A 39 -5.95 9.62 13.44
C VAL A 39 -5.08 10.61 12.68
N SER A 40 -4.86 10.32 11.42
CA SER A 40 -4.11 11.15 10.49
C SER A 40 -5.05 11.88 9.54
N ASP A 41 -4.75 13.14 9.27
CA ASP A 41 -5.42 13.94 8.26
C ASP A 41 -4.82 13.67 6.88
N VAL A 42 -5.58 12.99 6.03
CA VAL A 42 -5.12 12.59 4.70
C VAL A 42 -5.79 13.46 3.65
N THR A 43 -4.97 14.13 2.83
CA THR A 43 -5.43 14.88 1.66
C THR A 43 -4.93 14.19 0.40
N VAL A 44 -5.85 13.85 -0.51
CA VAL A 44 -5.55 13.22 -1.79
C VAL A 44 -6.00 14.12 -2.92
N THR A 45 -5.12 14.40 -3.87
CA THR A 45 -5.44 15.15 -5.09
C THR A 45 -5.42 14.23 -6.31
N VAL A 46 -6.49 14.25 -7.09
CA VAL A 46 -6.65 13.49 -8.33
C VAL A 46 -7.42 14.31 -9.35
N ALA A 47 -6.93 14.39 -10.58
CA ALA A 47 -7.50 15.17 -11.68
C ALA A 47 -7.85 16.62 -11.26
N GLY A 48 -6.97 17.26 -10.48
CA GLY A 48 -7.16 18.61 -9.94
C GLY A 48 -8.22 18.74 -8.83
N ARG A 49 -8.79 17.63 -8.33
CA ARG A 49 -9.74 17.61 -7.21
C ARG A 49 -9.06 17.09 -5.95
N SER A 50 -9.09 17.86 -4.88
CA SER A 50 -8.57 17.46 -3.58
C SER A 50 -9.69 16.97 -2.67
N SER A 51 -9.51 15.79 -2.09
CA SER A 51 -10.38 15.19 -1.08
C SER A 51 -9.60 15.06 0.22
N ARG A 52 -10.17 15.58 1.31
CA ARG A 52 -9.58 15.51 2.65
C ARG A 52 -10.46 14.64 3.55
N PHE A 53 -9.84 13.73 4.27
CA PHE A 53 -10.52 12.82 5.18
C PHE A 53 -9.60 12.38 6.32
N GLU A 54 -10.21 11.95 7.41
CA GLU A 54 -9.51 11.39 8.57
C GLU A 54 -9.36 9.88 8.39
N LEU A 55 -8.16 9.37 8.69
CA LEU A 55 -7.83 7.95 8.57
C LEU A 55 -7.07 7.48 9.82
N SER A 56 -7.49 6.36 10.39
CA SER A 56 -6.77 5.74 11.50
C SER A 56 -5.46 5.12 11.02
N THR A 57 -4.35 5.38 11.72
CA THR A 57 -3.02 4.84 11.37
C THR A 57 -2.94 3.32 11.47
N ASP A 58 -3.77 2.72 12.33
CA ASP A 58 -3.94 1.29 12.54
C ASP A 58 -5.08 0.67 11.71
N GLY A 59 -5.65 1.44 10.77
CA GLY A 59 -6.87 1.09 10.07
C GLY A 59 -6.68 0.57 8.65
N GLU A 60 -7.53 1.09 7.77
CA GLU A 60 -7.56 0.77 6.34
C GLU A 60 -6.49 1.55 5.56
N SER A 61 -6.19 1.10 4.33
CA SER A 61 -5.22 1.78 3.46
C SER A 61 -5.70 3.19 3.06
N ILE A 62 -4.76 4.06 2.68
CA ILE A 62 -5.09 5.39 2.16
C ILE A 62 -6.03 5.33 0.95
N LEU A 63 -5.84 4.35 0.05
CA LEU A 63 -6.74 4.14 -1.08
C LEU A 63 -8.16 3.84 -0.62
N ASP A 64 -8.34 2.91 0.32
CA ASP A 64 -9.68 2.50 0.77
C ASP A 64 -10.39 3.64 1.53
N GLY A 65 -9.66 4.37 2.37
CA GLY A 65 -10.17 5.57 3.04
C GLY A 65 -10.62 6.64 2.03
N ALA A 66 -9.84 6.89 0.99
CA ALA A 66 -10.18 7.86 -0.05
C ALA A 66 -11.41 7.43 -0.88
N LEU A 67 -11.48 6.15 -1.28
CA LEU A 67 -12.62 5.60 -2.01
C LEU A 67 -13.91 5.68 -1.19
N ARG A 68 -13.86 5.41 0.13
CA ARG A 68 -15.00 5.56 1.04
C ARG A 68 -15.49 6.99 1.15
N ASN A 69 -14.59 7.96 1.04
CA ASN A 69 -14.91 9.39 1.03
C ASN A 69 -15.29 9.92 -0.37
N GLY A 70 -15.47 9.02 -1.36
CA GLY A 70 -15.95 9.37 -2.69
C GLY A 70 -14.88 9.95 -3.62
N ALA A 71 -13.60 9.77 -3.32
CA ALA A 71 -12.53 10.05 -4.27
C ALA A 71 -12.52 9.00 -5.38
N ASP A 72 -12.41 9.45 -6.64
CA ASP A 72 -12.32 8.57 -7.80
C ASP A 72 -10.85 8.30 -8.14
N LEU A 73 -10.26 7.33 -7.44
CA LEU A 73 -8.83 7.02 -7.56
C LEU A 73 -8.58 5.85 -8.53
N PRO A 74 -7.51 5.91 -9.35
CA PRO A 74 -7.15 4.80 -10.22
C PRO A 74 -6.61 3.62 -9.38
N PHE A 75 -7.25 2.45 -9.46
CA PHE A 75 -6.76 1.21 -8.84
C PHE A 75 -7.10 -0.03 -9.65
N SER A 76 -6.36 -1.13 -9.41
CA SER A 76 -6.59 -2.43 -10.06
C SER A 76 -6.39 -3.60 -9.10
N CYS A 77 -5.15 -3.91 -8.70
CA CYS A 77 -4.88 -5.16 -7.97
C CYS A 77 -5.08 -5.10 -6.45
N LYS A 78 -4.92 -3.92 -5.82
CA LYS A 78 -4.83 -3.73 -4.36
C LYS A 78 -3.85 -4.69 -3.62
N GLY A 79 -2.87 -5.25 -4.32
CA GLY A 79 -1.90 -6.20 -3.77
C GLY A 79 -0.44 -5.80 -3.99
N GLY A 80 -0.18 -4.52 -4.28
CA GLY A 80 1.20 -4.01 -4.37
C GLY A 80 1.99 -4.42 -5.63
N VAL A 81 1.34 -4.97 -6.67
CA VAL A 81 2.02 -5.51 -7.87
C VAL A 81 1.77 -4.72 -9.17
N CYS A 82 0.66 -3.98 -9.29
CA CYS A 82 0.28 -3.35 -10.57
C CYS A 82 0.73 -1.89 -10.77
N ALA A 83 1.20 -1.22 -9.70
CA ALA A 83 1.52 0.22 -9.66
C ALA A 83 0.42 1.20 -10.12
N THR A 84 -0.81 0.76 -10.42
CA THR A 84 -1.91 1.67 -10.82
C THR A 84 -2.28 2.65 -9.71
N CYS A 85 -2.19 2.23 -8.45
CA CYS A 85 -2.50 3.03 -7.26
C CYS A 85 -1.35 3.98 -6.85
N ARG A 86 -0.36 4.21 -7.73
CA ARG A 86 0.81 5.03 -7.38
C ARG A 86 0.43 6.50 -7.23
N ALA A 87 1.02 7.16 -6.25
CA ALA A 87 0.90 8.60 -6.05
C ALA A 87 2.22 9.14 -5.50
N ARG A 88 2.43 10.45 -5.64
CA ARG A 88 3.56 11.14 -5.01
C ARG A 88 3.16 11.65 -3.64
N LEU A 89 4.02 11.40 -2.67
CA LEU A 89 3.95 11.93 -1.31
C LEU A 89 4.53 13.36 -1.33
N LEU A 90 3.68 14.34 -1.03
CA LEU A 90 4.05 15.75 -0.96
C LEU A 90 4.39 16.18 0.47
N GLU A 91 3.70 15.61 1.45
CA GLU A 91 3.85 15.93 2.88
C GLU A 91 3.54 14.71 3.73
N GLY A 92 4.26 14.56 4.85
CA GLY A 92 4.08 13.46 5.80
C GLY A 92 4.94 12.24 5.48
N GLU A 93 4.69 11.18 6.23
CA GLU A 93 5.30 9.87 6.04
C GLU A 93 4.24 8.77 6.07
N VAL A 94 4.51 7.70 5.31
CA VAL A 94 3.65 6.53 5.21
C VAL A 94 4.47 5.25 5.32
N GLU A 95 3.84 4.21 5.84
CA GLU A 95 4.40 2.87 5.85
C GLU A 95 3.69 1.98 4.83
N LEU A 96 4.45 1.22 4.07
CA LEU A 96 3.96 0.29 3.05
C LEU A 96 3.96 -1.14 3.62
N ASP A 97 2.81 -1.82 3.49
CA ASP A 97 2.70 -3.24 3.86
C ASP A 97 3.53 -4.10 2.91
N ILE A 98 3.24 -4.02 1.61
CA ILE A 98 3.88 -4.78 0.55
C ILE A 98 4.23 -3.83 -0.60
N ASN A 99 5.45 -3.93 -1.12
CA ASN A 99 5.85 -3.26 -2.35
C ASN A 99 6.62 -4.24 -3.24
N HIS A 100 5.99 -4.62 -4.36
CA HIS A 100 6.61 -5.43 -5.39
C HIS A 100 6.73 -4.69 -6.73
N ALA A 101 6.28 -3.43 -6.79
CA ALA A 101 6.10 -2.70 -8.05
C ALA A 101 7.00 -1.47 -8.21
N LEU A 102 7.41 -0.83 -7.10
CA LEU A 102 8.29 0.35 -7.13
C LEU A 102 9.71 -0.04 -6.71
N GLY A 103 10.71 0.49 -7.42
CA GLY A 103 12.11 0.39 -7.04
C GLY A 103 12.49 1.36 -5.92
N GLU A 104 13.66 1.17 -5.32
CA GLU A 104 14.15 2.01 -4.21
C GLU A 104 14.26 3.50 -4.58
N LYS A 105 14.74 3.81 -5.79
CA LYS A 105 14.84 5.20 -6.27
C LYS A 105 13.48 5.89 -6.36
N GLU A 106 12.45 5.16 -6.78
CA GLU A 106 11.10 5.71 -6.88
C GLU A 106 10.53 6.01 -5.47
N LEU A 107 10.80 5.12 -4.50
CA LEU A 107 10.45 5.37 -3.10
C LEU A 107 11.20 6.59 -2.53
N GLU A 108 12.49 6.75 -2.85
CA GLU A 108 13.30 7.90 -2.45
C GLU A 108 12.81 9.21 -3.09
N GLU A 109 12.28 9.15 -4.31
CA GLU A 109 11.63 10.27 -5.00
C GLU A 109 10.23 10.60 -4.43
N GLY A 110 9.78 9.84 -3.41
CA GLY A 110 8.51 10.03 -2.73
C GLY A 110 7.32 9.37 -3.42
N LEU A 111 7.54 8.42 -4.35
CA LEU A 111 6.46 7.64 -4.95
C LEU A 111 6.04 6.50 -4.01
N ILE A 112 4.73 6.33 -3.86
CA ILE A 112 4.16 5.33 -2.95
C ILE A 112 3.00 4.58 -3.59
N LEU A 113 2.70 3.39 -3.10
CA LEU A 113 1.52 2.61 -3.47
C LEU A 113 0.39 2.86 -2.47
N THR A 114 -0.53 3.77 -2.79
CA THR A 114 -1.61 4.19 -1.88
C THR A 114 -2.52 3.04 -1.41
N CYS A 115 -2.58 1.95 -2.19
CA CYS A 115 -3.33 0.75 -1.85
C CYS A 115 -2.69 -0.15 -0.79
N GLN A 116 -1.43 0.09 -0.44
CA GLN A 116 -0.70 -0.62 0.62
C GLN A 116 -0.09 0.36 1.63
N ALA A 117 -0.34 1.66 1.46
CA ALA A 117 0.23 2.72 2.28
C ALA A 117 -0.71 3.09 3.42
N HIS A 118 -0.13 3.28 4.60
CA HIS A 118 -0.81 3.69 5.83
C HIS A 118 -0.10 4.91 6.41
N PRO A 119 -0.83 5.95 6.86
CA PRO A 119 -0.23 7.18 7.34
C PRO A 119 0.36 7.00 8.75
N ILE A 120 1.62 7.33 8.96
CA ILE A 120 2.29 7.24 10.28
C ILE A 120 2.52 8.61 10.93
N THR A 121 2.01 9.67 10.30
CA THR A 121 2.17 11.07 10.72
C THR A 121 0.80 11.75 10.74
N ASP A 122 0.65 12.79 11.57
CA ASP A 122 -0.64 13.47 11.76
C ASP A 122 -1.25 14.05 10.48
N ARG A 123 -0.43 14.30 9.45
CA ARG A 123 -0.87 14.86 8.18
C ARG A 123 -0.11 14.26 7.02
N VAL A 124 -0.87 13.77 6.03
CA VAL A 124 -0.33 13.19 4.79
C VAL A 124 -1.00 13.84 3.59
N VAL A 125 -0.21 14.32 2.63
CA VAL A 125 -0.71 14.93 1.40
C VAL A 125 -0.16 14.18 0.19
N LEU A 126 -1.06 13.72 -0.68
CA LEU A 126 -0.75 12.92 -1.86
C LEU A 126 -1.28 13.55 -3.14
N ASP A 127 -0.54 13.37 -4.23
CA ASP A 127 -0.92 13.79 -5.57
C ASP A 127 -0.82 12.63 -6.57
N PHE A 128 -1.93 12.33 -7.25
CA PHE A 128 -2.05 11.32 -8.29
C PHE A 128 -1.79 11.88 -9.70
N ASP A 129 -1.78 13.20 -9.87
CA ASP A 129 -1.56 13.85 -11.17
C ASP A 129 -0.06 13.97 -11.51
N GLN A 130 0.81 13.86 -10.51
CA GLN A 130 2.26 13.94 -10.64
C GLN A 130 2.97 12.69 -10.10
N PRO A 131 2.73 11.50 -10.68
CA PRO A 131 3.40 10.28 -10.26
C PRO A 131 4.85 10.16 -10.77
#